data_AF-A0AAV0BKR5-F1
#
_entry.id   AF-A0AAV0BKR5-F1
#
_cell.length_a   1.000
_cell.length_b   1.000
_cell.length_c   1.000
_cell.angle_alpha   90.00
_cell.angle_beta   90.00
_cell.angle_gamma   90.00
#
_symmetry.space_group_name_H-M   'P 1'
#
loop_
_entity.id
_entity.type
_entity.pdbx_description
1 polymer ?
#
loop_
_entity_poly.entity_id
_entity_poly.type
_entity_poly.pdbx_seq_one_letter_code
_entity_poly.pdbx_strand_id
1 'polypeptide(L)'
;MKKRGPRIRILAGPSVDKLSRIKVNADLTEPLPIKTNSFEGEVKNFADDEGEIYRDAESKYFLRWTDATWSIQVQGRFLKPTSVDECVFGNVFEKPIRDRLPYGTALALKTISYIDPSLETDLYADQPWAWSPLLATMNYFRTERLESDDSPLPAWNGNRPEEDCTSIAVNRNMNISKPHLRRKFFGSVNNRLAATMGPRINADFANGFLDFSTLSLVVPVVNVSFNLAKLWDGQPVRYICKSRYTNETYFIVEFQIAALEADNNLEEDDEDSDKEQTPEESAAQSRRATRGNSAALRPDDLPPVDDWGVD
;
A
#
# COMPACT_ATOMS: atom_id res chain seq x y z
N MET A 1 -14.28 27.00 7.52
CA MET A 1 -13.08 26.41 8.17
C MET A 1 -12.60 25.18 7.39
N LYS A 2 -11.35 24.72 7.53
CA LYS A 2 -10.91 23.45 6.89
C LYS A 2 -11.54 22.27 7.65
N LYS A 3 -12.31 21.43 6.95
CA LYS A 3 -12.88 20.20 7.49
C LYS A 3 -11.72 19.26 7.86
N ARG A 4 -11.65 18.79 9.10
CA ARG A 4 -10.64 17.81 9.54
C ARG A 4 -10.97 16.46 8.93
N GLY A 5 -9.94 15.75 8.45
CA GLY A 5 -10.08 14.39 7.91
C GLY A 5 -10.49 13.37 8.98
N PRO A 6 -10.82 12.13 8.57
CA PRO A 6 -11.13 11.04 9.50
C PRO A 6 -9.96 10.75 10.42
N ARG A 7 -10.27 10.33 11.65
CA ARG A 7 -9.25 9.87 12.60
C ARG A 7 -8.92 8.42 12.32
N ILE A 8 -7.67 8.11 11.97
CA ILE A 8 -7.26 6.75 11.62
C ILE A 8 -6.35 6.18 12.70
N ARG A 9 -6.68 4.98 13.16
CA ARG A 9 -5.82 4.18 14.01
C ARG A 9 -5.14 3.13 13.15
N ILE A 10 -3.81 3.13 13.19
CA ILE A 10 -3.01 2.10 12.54
C ILE A 10 -2.59 1.05 13.56
N LEU A 11 -2.83 -0.21 13.24
CA LEU A 11 -2.36 -1.35 14.00
C LEU A 11 -1.48 -2.24 13.12
N ALA A 12 -0.58 -3.00 13.72
CA ALA A 12 0.11 -4.09 13.04
C ALA A 12 0.45 -5.23 13.98
N GLY A 13 0.71 -6.40 13.43
CA GLY A 13 1.04 -7.57 14.22
C GLY A 13 1.19 -8.85 13.40
N PRO A 14 1.48 -9.97 14.07
CA PRO A 14 1.67 -11.27 13.43
C PRO A 14 0.36 -11.96 13.02
N SER A 15 -0.78 -11.55 13.60
CA SER A 15 -2.10 -12.11 13.33
C SER A 15 -3.20 -11.10 13.71
N VAL A 16 -4.43 -11.35 13.25
CA VAL A 16 -5.59 -10.45 13.47
C VAL A 16 -5.91 -10.28 14.96
N ASP A 17 -5.70 -11.32 15.77
CA ASP A 17 -5.90 -11.32 17.22
C ASP A 17 -4.73 -10.70 18.02
N LYS A 18 -3.61 -10.36 17.35
CA LYS A 18 -2.37 -9.87 17.99
C LYS A 18 -1.90 -8.54 17.39
N LEU A 19 -2.83 -7.67 17.05
CA LEU A 19 -2.52 -6.34 16.53
C LEU A 19 -2.20 -5.36 17.68
N SER A 20 -1.15 -4.57 17.49
CA SER A 20 -0.73 -3.49 18.40
C SER A 20 -0.69 -2.16 17.66
N ARG A 21 -0.98 -1.07 18.37
CA ARG A 21 -1.01 0.28 17.78
C ARG A 21 0.39 0.70 17.33
N ILE A 22 0.50 1.15 16.08
CA ILE A 22 1.69 1.81 15.56
C ILE A 22 1.59 3.30 15.88
N LYS A 23 2.69 3.90 16.39
CA LYS A 23 2.84 5.34 16.40
C LYS A 23 3.22 5.80 15.00
N VAL A 24 2.38 6.65 14.44
CA VAL A 24 2.49 7.17 13.09
C VAL A 24 3.43 8.37 13.06
N ASN A 25 4.15 8.59 11.95
CA ASN A 25 4.90 9.82 11.69
C ASN A 25 5.95 10.18 12.76
N ALA A 26 6.30 9.22 13.61
CA ALA A 26 7.20 9.39 14.74
C ALA A 26 8.56 8.79 14.37
N ASP A 27 9.42 9.58 13.71
CA ASP A 27 10.77 9.13 13.31
C ASP A 27 11.59 8.68 14.53
N LEU A 28 11.34 9.29 15.70
CA LEU A 28 12.05 9.03 16.96
C LEU A 28 11.52 7.82 17.74
N THR A 29 10.35 7.28 17.37
CA THR A 29 9.84 6.07 18.03
C THR A 29 10.38 4.82 17.35
N GLU A 30 10.75 3.84 18.17
CA GLU A 30 11.13 2.51 17.70
C GLU A 30 9.99 1.91 16.85
N PRO A 31 10.32 1.27 15.71
CA PRO A 31 9.33 0.60 14.89
C PRO A 31 8.71 -0.58 15.65
N LEU A 32 7.50 -0.98 15.29
CA LEU A 32 6.80 -2.05 16.00
C LEU A 32 7.38 -3.41 15.59
N PRO A 33 7.96 -4.20 16.51
CA PRO A 33 8.47 -5.52 16.18
C PRO A 33 7.35 -6.51 15.89
N ILE A 34 7.55 -7.35 14.88
CA ILE A 34 6.67 -8.45 14.48
C ILE A 34 7.49 -9.73 14.41
N LYS A 35 7.00 -10.78 15.05
CA LYS A 35 7.63 -12.09 15.04
C LYS A 35 6.60 -13.19 14.84
N THR A 36 6.81 -14.02 13.83
CA THR A 36 6.07 -15.25 13.55
C THR A 36 7.05 -16.42 13.49
N ASN A 37 6.55 -17.62 13.18
CA ASN A 37 7.40 -18.79 12.99
C ASN A 37 8.24 -18.74 11.70
N SER A 38 7.93 -17.83 10.77
CA SER A 38 8.58 -17.73 9.47
C SER A 38 9.00 -16.31 9.08
N PHE A 39 8.76 -15.32 9.94
CA PHE A 39 9.15 -13.94 9.72
C PHE A 39 9.56 -13.25 11.03
N GLU A 40 10.61 -12.44 10.97
CA GLU A 40 11.00 -11.53 12.04
C GLU A 40 11.31 -10.18 11.41
N GLY A 41 10.63 -9.14 11.86
CA GLY A 41 10.73 -7.83 11.26
C GLY A 41 10.15 -6.73 12.14
N GLU A 42 10.06 -5.56 11.56
CA GLU A 42 9.59 -4.34 12.18
C GLU A 42 8.73 -3.60 11.15
N VAL A 43 7.64 -3.00 11.61
CA VAL A 43 6.74 -2.20 10.78
C VAL A 43 6.73 -0.77 11.27
N LYS A 44 6.83 0.15 10.32
CA LYS A 44 6.59 1.57 10.53
C LYS A 44 5.55 2.03 9.52
N ASN A 45 4.62 2.85 9.99
CA ASN A 45 3.56 3.38 9.14
C ASN A 45 3.49 4.88 9.28
N PHE A 46 3.14 5.52 8.18
CA PHE A 46 3.04 6.95 8.04
C PHE A 46 1.64 7.26 7.50
N ALA A 47 0.65 7.44 8.39
CA ALA A 47 -0.66 8.00 8.06
C ALA A 47 -1.31 8.65 9.29
N ASP A 48 -1.38 9.98 9.27
CA ASP A 48 -1.93 10.96 10.23
C ASP A 48 -2.87 10.47 11.37
N ASP A 49 -2.62 10.91 12.61
CA ASP A 49 -3.50 10.76 13.78
C ASP A 49 -4.40 11.98 14.07
N GLU A 50 -4.24 13.12 13.37
CA GLU A 50 -4.96 14.38 13.61
C GLU A 50 -5.55 15.10 12.38
N GLY A 51 -5.37 14.58 11.16
CA GLY A 51 -5.93 15.15 9.93
C GLY A 51 -5.18 16.37 9.36
N GLU A 52 -3.96 16.67 9.85
CA GLU A 52 -3.06 17.67 9.28
C GLU A 52 -1.80 17.02 8.66
N ILE A 53 -1.88 16.62 7.39
CA ILE A 53 -0.74 16.07 6.60
C ILE A 53 0.42 17.09 6.42
N TYR A 54 0.33 18.32 6.93
CA TYR A 54 1.39 19.30 6.79
C TYR A 54 1.58 20.17 8.05
N ARG A 55 2.62 19.87 8.83
CA ARG A 55 3.77 20.78 9.11
C ARG A 55 4.63 20.36 10.31
N ASP A 56 4.11 19.53 11.24
CA ASP A 56 4.79 19.26 12.51
C ASP A 56 5.07 17.77 12.80
N ALA A 57 4.91 16.88 11.81
CA ALA A 57 5.29 15.48 11.93
C ALA A 57 6.81 15.37 12.20
N GLU A 58 7.20 14.58 13.22
CA GLU A 58 8.62 14.25 13.47
C GLU A 58 9.28 13.58 12.26
N SER A 59 8.50 13.13 11.27
CA SER A 59 8.97 12.49 10.07
C SER A 59 9.30 13.41 8.89
N LYS A 60 10.52 13.25 8.36
CA LYS A 60 10.95 13.91 7.11
C LYS A 60 10.52 13.15 5.85
N TYR A 61 9.78 12.05 5.99
CA TYR A 61 9.42 11.17 4.86
C TYR A 61 8.69 11.94 3.75
N PHE A 62 7.55 12.56 4.05
CA PHE A 62 6.76 13.29 3.03
C PHE A 62 7.37 14.64 2.63
N LEU A 63 8.32 15.18 3.41
CA LEU A 63 9.13 16.33 2.99
C LEU A 63 10.09 15.96 1.86
N ARG A 64 10.55 14.70 1.82
CA ARG A 64 11.47 14.17 0.80
C ARG A 64 10.75 13.51 -0.37
N TRP A 65 9.63 12.83 -0.09
CA TRP A 65 8.84 12.07 -1.06
C TRP A 65 7.41 12.60 -1.12
N THR A 66 7.26 13.70 -1.86
CA THR A 66 5.99 14.40 -2.01
C THR A 66 5.04 13.71 -2.99
N ASP A 67 5.36 12.53 -3.52
CA ASP A 67 4.55 11.76 -4.46
C ASP A 67 3.62 10.74 -3.79
N ALA A 68 3.79 10.51 -2.49
CA ALA A 68 2.92 9.67 -1.67
C ALA A 68 2.15 10.51 -0.64
N THR A 69 0.99 9.99 -0.22
CA THR A 69 0.15 10.54 0.85
C THR A 69 0.16 9.65 2.10
N TRP A 70 0.65 8.42 1.97
CA TRP A 70 0.83 7.45 3.05
C TRP A 70 1.90 6.42 2.66
N SER A 71 2.39 5.67 3.65
CA SER A 71 3.36 4.59 3.42
C SER A 71 3.27 3.50 4.50
N ILE A 72 3.28 2.24 4.07
CA ILE A 72 3.59 1.09 4.94
C ILE A 72 5.03 0.67 4.64
N GLN A 73 5.92 0.86 5.60
CA GLN A 73 7.29 0.38 5.51
C GLN A 73 7.49 -0.86 6.39
N VAL A 74 8.19 -1.85 5.84
CA VAL A 74 8.53 -3.10 6.54
C VAL A 74 9.98 -3.44 6.32
N GLN A 75 10.70 -3.70 7.40
CA GLN A 75 12.06 -4.23 7.39
C GLN A 75 12.05 -5.56 8.13
N GLY A 76 12.65 -6.61 7.58
CA GLY A 76 12.68 -7.89 8.28
C GLY A 76 13.42 -8.96 7.53
N ARG A 77 13.24 -10.20 7.97
CA ARG A 77 13.80 -11.42 7.36
C ARG A 77 12.79 -12.55 7.40
N PHE A 78 12.83 -13.37 6.36
CA PHE A 78 12.15 -14.67 6.38
C PHE A 78 13.02 -15.67 7.13
N LEU A 79 12.44 -16.37 8.11
CA LEU A 79 13.15 -17.33 8.97
C LEU A 79 13.25 -18.73 8.33
N LYS A 80 12.60 -18.91 7.18
CA LYS A 80 12.64 -20.12 6.35
C LYS A 80 12.76 -19.70 4.89
N PRO A 81 13.28 -20.57 4.01
CA PRO A 81 13.18 -20.34 2.57
C PRO A 81 11.72 -20.12 2.16
N THR A 82 11.42 -18.96 1.57
CA THR A 82 10.08 -18.55 1.18
C THR A 82 10.04 -18.36 -0.34
N SER A 83 9.12 -19.02 -1.03
CA SER A 83 8.96 -18.83 -2.47
C SER A 83 8.54 -17.39 -2.80
N VAL A 84 9.20 -16.78 -3.78
CA VAL A 84 8.84 -15.44 -4.29
C VAL A 84 7.44 -15.45 -4.94
N ASP A 85 7.05 -16.56 -5.56
CA ASP A 85 5.73 -16.67 -6.22
C ASP A 85 4.59 -16.77 -5.20
N GLU A 86 4.86 -17.43 -4.09
CA GLU A 86 3.86 -17.69 -3.05
C GLU A 86 3.61 -16.48 -2.14
N CYS A 87 4.65 -15.68 -1.88
CA CYS A 87 4.54 -14.57 -0.98
C CYS A 87 3.79 -13.41 -1.64
N VAL A 88 2.59 -13.15 -1.13
CA VAL A 88 1.70 -12.10 -1.61
C VAL A 88 1.54 -11.02 -0.56
N PHE A 89 1.29 -9.81 -1.04
CA PHE A 89 0.86 -8.68 -0.23
C PHE A 89 -0.37 -8.05 -0.88
N GLY A 90 -1.28 -7.57 -0.05
CA GLY A 90 -2.55 -7.03 -0.52
C GLY A 90 -3.56 -6.89 0.60
N ASN A 91 -4.79 -6.57 0.24
CA ASN A 91 -5.86 -6.26 1.18
C ASN A 91 -6.98 -7.29 1.17
N VAL A 92 -7.60 -7.48 2.33
CA VAL A 92 -8.81 -8.28 2.53
C VAL A 92 -9.85 -7.50 3.30
N PHE A 93 -11.11 -7.85 3.02
CA PHE A 93 -12.28 -7.36 3.72
C PHE A 93 -12.98 -8.53 4.41
N GLU A 94 -13.43 -8.33 5.65
CA GLU A 94 -14.12 -9.37 6.41
C GLU A 94 -15.57 -9.56 5.98
N LYS A 95 -16.16 -8.52 5.41
CA LYS A 95 -17.56 -8.48 4.99
C LYS A 95 -17.67 -8.06 3.52
N PRO A 96 -18.76 -8.45 2.84
CA PRO A 96 -18.99 -8.04 1.46
C PRO A 96 -19.03 -6.51 1.34
N ILE A 97 -18.41 -5.98 0.28
CA ILE A 97 -18.48 -4.54 -0.07
C ILE A 97 -19.25 -4.28 -1.37
N ARG A 98 -19.69 -5.34 -2.07
CA ARG A 98 -20.32 -5.29 -3.40
C ARG A 98 -21.48 -4.30 -3.52
N ASP A 99 -22.29 -4.15 -2.47
CA ASP A 99 -23.47 -3.27 -2.44
C ASP A 99 -23.09 -1.80 -2.20
N ARG A 100 -21.82 -1.53 -1.91
CA ARG A 100 -21.24 -0.20 -1.67
C ARG A 100 -20.18 0.16 -2.71
N LEU A 101 -19.93 -0.67 -3.71
CA LEU A 101 -18.97 -0.32 -4.75
C LEU A 101 -19.56 0.82 -5.61
N PRO A 102 -18.83 1.93 -5.82
CA PRO A 102 -19.28 3.00 -6.69
C PRO A 102 -19.54 2.52 -8.12
N TYR A 103 -20.43 3.22 -8.81
CA TYR A 103 -20.57 3.05 -10.25
C TYR A 103 -19.22 3.27 -10.94
N GLY A 104 -18.87 2.40 -11.89
CA GLY A 104 -17.57 2.44 -12.58
C GLY A 104 -16.44 1.65 -11.88
N THR A 105 -16.67 1.03 -10.72
CA THR A 105 -15.65 0.17 -10.07
C THR A 105 -15.13 -0.94 -10.99
N ALA A 106 -16.00 -1.57 -11.79
CA ALA A 106 -15.59 -2.60 -12.74
C ALA A 106 -14.61 -2.07 -13.80
N LEU A 107 -14.80 -0.82 -14.26
CA LEU A 107 -13.87 -0.16 -15.16
C LEU A 107 -12.55 0.14 -14.45
N ALA A 108 -12.60 0.70 -13.24
CA ALA A 108 -11.40 0.95 -12.43
C ALA A 108 -10.59 -0.34 -12.19
N LEU A 109 -11.25 -1.47 -11.92
CA LEU A 109 -10.61 -2.77 -11.76
C LEU A 109 -9.90 -3.24 -13.03
N LYS A 110 -10.49 -3.06 -14.21
CA LYS A 110 -9.80 -3.38 -15.48
C LYS A 110 -8.50 -2.58 -15.63
N THR A 111 -8.50 -1.33 -15.15
CA THR A 111 -7.35 -0.42 -15.31
C THR A 111 -6.22 -0.67 -14.32
N ILE A 112 -6.49 -1.34 -13.21
CA ILE A 112 -5.48 -1.62 -12.19
C ILE A 112 -4.35 -2.50 -12.74
N SER A 113 -4.66 -3.33 -13.75
CA SER A 113 -3.69 -4.17 -14.46
C SER A 113 -2.62 -3.36 -15.20
N TYR A 114 -2.91 -2.12 -15.59
CA TYR A 114 -1.92 -1.21 -16.17
C TYR A 114 -0.96 -0.63 -15.12
N ILE A 115 -1.32 -0.71 -13.83
CA ILE A 115 -0.58 -0.19 -12.68
C ILE A 115 0.23 -1.33 -12.01
N ASP A 116 -0.43 -2.45 -11.77
CA ASP A 116 0.14 -3.70 -11.27
C ASP A 116 -0.46 -4.88 -12.08
N PRO A 117 0.25 -5.34 -13.13
CA PRO A 117 -0.22 -6.45 -13.96
C PRO A 117 -0.33 -7.79 -13.23
N SER A 118 0.25 -7.91 -12.02
CA SER A 118 0.21 -9.13 -11.21
C SER A 118 -0.84 -9.06 -10.10
N LEU A 119 -1.63 -7.98 -10.05
CA LEU A 119 -2.73 -7.87 -9.12
C LEU A 119 -3.90 -8.76 -9.57
N GLU A 120 -4.28 -9.66 -8.69
CA GLU A 120 -5.49 -10.46 -8.78
C GLU A 120 -6.48 -9.92 -7.73
N THR A 121 -7.77 -9.87 -8.04
CA THR A 121 -8.76 -9.34 -7.11
C THR A 121 -10.16 -9.87 -7.39
N ASP A 122 -10.94 -10.00 -6.33
CA ASP A 122 -12.38 -10.17 -6.39
C ASP A 122 -13.03 -9.24 -5.35
N LEU A 123 -13.55 -8.10 -5.80
CA LEU A 123 -14.24 -7.15 -4.94
C LEU A 123 -15.72 -7.50 -4.71
N TYR A 124 -16.26 -8.46 -5.45
CA TYR A 124 -17.67 -8.86 -5.40
C TYR A 124 -17.92 -10.12 -4.54
N ALA A 125 -16.85 -10.79 -4.11
CA ALA A 125 -16.87 -11.89 -3.17
C ALA A 125 -17.51 -11.53 -1.82
N ASP A 126 -17.95 -12.54 -1.07
CA ASP A 126 -18.44 -12.34 0.29
C ASP A 126 -17.32 -11.93 1.27
N GLN A 127 -16.08 -12.31 0.96
CA GLN A 127 -14.86 -11.79 1.57
C GLN A 127 -13.98 -11.19 0.47
N PRO A 128 -14.20 -9.91 0.13
CA PRO A 128 -13.47 -9.24 -0.94
C PRO A 128 -11.97 -9.22 -0.70
N TRP A 129 -11.18 -9.32 -1.77
CA TRP A 129 -9.71 -9.35 -1.67
C TRP A 129 -9.02 -8.78 -2.91
N ALA A 130 -7.78 -8.33 -2.73
CA ALA A 130 -6.85 -7.98 -3.80
C ALA A 130 -5.43 -8.38 -3.38
N TRP A 131 -4.75 -9.20 -4.19
CA TRP A 131 -3.43 -9.75 -3.92
C TRP A 131 -2.50 -9.55 -5.10
N SER A 132 -1.24 -9.23 -4.81
CA SER A 132 -0.17 -9.25 -5.81
C SER A 132 1.09 -9.86 -5.18
N PRO A 133 1.97 -10.51 -5.96
CA PRO A 133 3.27 -10.94 -5.45
C PRO A 133 4.01 -9.78 -4.76
N LEU A 134 4.60 -10.04 -3.59
CA LEU A 134 5.23 -9.02 -2.76
C LEU A 134 6.23 -8.16 -3.56
N LEU A 135 7.09 -8.80 -4.34
CA LEU A 135 8.11 -8.15 -5.18
C LEU A 135 7.56 -7.47 -6.43
N ALA A 136 6.30 -7.70 -6.82
CA ALA A 136 5.64 -7.00 -7.91
C ALA A 136 4.83 -5.78 -7.43
N THR A 137 4.31 -5.83 -6.21
CA THR A 137 3.37 -4.81 -5.73
C THR A 137 4.02 -3.65 -4.98
N MET A 138 5.09 -3.93 -4.20
CA MET A 138 5.78 -2.92 -3.40
C MET A 138 6.35 -1.80 -4.28
N ASN A 139 6.30 -0.55 -3.80
CA ASN A 139 6.77 0.62 -4.56
C ASN A 139 8.28 0.72 -4.58
N TYR A 140 8.92 0.43 -3.45
CA TYR A 140 10.36 0.35 -3.34
C TYR A 140 10.72 -0.91 -2.56
N PHE A 141 11.75 -1.61 -3.00
CA PHE A 141 12.13 -2.86 -2.38
C PHE A 141 13.63 -3.08 -2.42
N ARG A 142 14.16 -3.57 -1.32
CA ARG A 142 15.55 -3.99 -1.18
C ARG A 142 15.61 -5.39 -0.63
N THR A 143 16.50 -6.20 -1.17
CA THR A 143 16.85 -7.51 -0.64
C THR A 143 18.34 -7.57 -0.33
N GLU A 144 18.70 -8.12 0.82
CA GLU A 144 20.09 -8.23 1.26
C GLU A 144 20.36 -9.65 1.74
N ARG A 145 21.37 -10.33 1.19
CA ARG A 145 21.71 -11.68 1.63
C ARG A 145 22.03 -11.68 3.12
N LEU A 146 21.51 -12.67 3.82
CA LEU A 146 21.87 -12.95 5.20
C LEU A 146 23.18 -13.75 5.23
N GLU A 147 24.17 -13.25 5.96
CA GLU A 147 25.15 -14.12 6.62
C GLU A 147 24.48 -14.75 7.86
N SER A 148 24.99 -15.90 8.32
CA SER A 148 24.30 -16.82 9.24
C SER A 148 23.84 -16.25 10.61
N ASP A 149 24.22 -15.03 10.99
CA ASP A 149 24.04 -14.49 12.36
C ASP A 149 23.57 -13.02 12.41
N ASP A 150 22.83 -12.52 11.41
CA ASP A 150 22.43 -11.09 11.31
C ASP A 150 21.32 -10.66 12.29
N SER A 151 21.50 -10.97 13.58
CA SER A 151 20.68 -10.53 14.71
C SER A 151 21.50 -9.60 15.61
N PRO A 152 20.98 -8.44 16.03
CA PRO A 152 19.65 -7.89 15.73
C PRO A 152 19.51 -7.38 14.28
N LEU A 153 18.28 -7.09 13.84
CA LEU A 153 18.06 -6.33 12.61
C LEU A 153 18.77 -4.96 12.74
N PRO A 154 19.34 -4.42 11.65
CA PRO A 154 20.02 -3.14 11.72
C PRO A 154 19.02 -2.03 12.00
N ALA A 155 19.53 -0.96 12.60
CA ALA A 155 18.75 0.19 12.98
C ALA A 155 17.96 0.75 11.78
N TRP A 156 16.68 1.00 12.03
CA TRP A 156 15.80 1.68 11.07
C TRP A 156 16.22 3.13 10.87
N ASN A 157 16.48 3.55 9.63
CA ASN A 157 16.94 4.91 9.33
C ASN A 157 15.83 5.89 8.91
N GLY A 158 14.56 5.45 8.86
CA GLY A 158 13.40 6.28 8.53
C GLY A 158 13.26 6.59 7.03
N ASN A 159 14.16 6.08 6.19
CA ASN A 159 14.17 6.38 4.78
C ASN A 159 13.51 5.27 3.97
N ARG A 160 12.89 5.69 2.85
CA ARG A 160 12.51 4.79 1.77
C ARG A 160 13.70 3.92 1.32
N PRO A 161 13.52 2.61 1.13
CA PRO A 161 14.60 1.75 0.69
C PRO A 161 15.11 2.16 -0.69
N GLU A 162 16.42 2.11 -0.87
CA GLU A 162 17.04 2.16 -2.19
C GLU A 162 16.79 0.84 -2.91
N GLU A 163 16.25 0.92 -4.12
CA GLU A 163 15.82 -0.22 -4.90
C GLU A 163 17.01 -1.11 -5.30
N ASP A 164 17.02 -2.34 -4.78
CA ASP A 164 18.02 -3.36 -5.13
C ASP A 164 17.50 -4.77 -4.80
N CYS A 165 17.22 -5.54 -5.86
CA CYS A 165 16.83 -6.95 -5.73
C CYS A 165 17.85 -7.93 -6.33
N THR A 166 19.10 -7.50 -6.51
CA THR A 166 20.15 -8.32 -7.12
C THR A 166 20.48 -9.57 -6.29
N SER A 167 20.33 -9.49 -4.97
CA SER A 167 20.66 -10.59 -4.03
C SER A 167 19.86 -11.88 -4.28
N ILE A 168 18.67 -11.77 -4.86
CA ILE A 168 17.76 -12.87 -5.22
C ILE A 168 17.62 -13.10 -6.74
N ALA A 169 18.23 -12.24 -7.57
CA ALA A 169 18.19 -12.30 -9.04
C ALA A 169 19.50 -12.85 -9.67
N VAL A 170 20.28 -13.57 -8.87
CA VAL A 170 21.71 -13.90 -9.03
C VAL A 170 22.05 -14.55 -10.38
N ASN A 171 21.14 -15.33 -10.96
CA ASN A 171 21.42 -16.16 -12.13
C ASN A 171 21.15 -15.46 -13.48
N ARG A 172 20.83 -14.16 -13.52
CA ARG A 172 20.29 -13.54 -14.75
C ARG A 172 20.98 -12.28 -15.27
N ASN A 173 22.10 -11.82 -14.70
CA ASN A 173 22.78 -10.58 -15.12
C ASN A 173 21.82 -9.38 -15.29
N MET A 174 20.70 -9.36 -14.56
CA MET A 174 19.70 -8.30 -14.68
C MET A 174 19.91 -7.28 -13.58
N ASN A 175 20.15 -6.04 -14.00
CA ASN A 175 20.20 -4.92 -13.10
C ASN A 175 18.77 -4.54 -12.65
N ILE A 176 18.39 -4.95 -11.44
CA ILE A 176 17.10 -4.61 -10.81
C ILE A 176 17.30 -3.42 -9.84
N SER A 177 17.77 -2.29 -10.38
CA SER A 177 18.04 -1.07 -9.60
C SER A 177 16.92 -0.03 -9.69
N LYS A 178 15.81 -0.35 -10.37
CA LYS A 178 14.67 0.57 -10.55
C LYS A 178 13.36 -0.17 -10.31
N PRO A 179 12.37 0.47 -9.61
CA PRO A 179 11.12 -0.21 -9.26
C PRO A 179 10.41 -0.84 -10.44
N HIS A 180 10.31 -0.14 -11.58
CA HIS A 180 9.62 -0.66 -12.75
C HIS A 180 10.29 -1.89 -13.37
N LEU A 181 11.63 -1.99 -13.27
CA LEU A 181 12.37 -3.17 -13.72
C LEU A 181 12.11 -4.36 -12.80
N ARG A 182 12.07 -4.12 -11.47
CA ARG A 182 11.69 -5.14 -10.49
C ARG A 182 10.29 -5.67 -10.77
N ARG A 183 9.30 -4.78 -10.88
CA ARG A 183 7.91 -5.17 -11.15
C ARG A 183 7.77 -5.94 -12.45
N LYS A 184 8.41 -5.47 -13.53
CA LYS A 184 8.40 -6.18 -14.82
C LYS A 184 9.03 -7.57 -14.70
N PHE A 185 10.16 -7.68 -13.99
CA PHE A 185 10.86 -8.94 -13.81
C PHE A 185 10.03 -9.92 -12.97
N PHE A 186 9.61 -9.53 -11.78
CA PHE A 186 8.82 -10.37 -10.87
C PHE A 186 7.33 -10.41 -11.22
N GLY A 187 6.88 -9.71 -12.26
CA GLY A 187 5.56 -9.92 -12.85
C GLY A 187 5.45 -11.26 -13.60
N SER A 188 6.58 -11.82 -14.03
CA SER A 188 6.64 -13.15 -14.64
C SER A 188 6.63 -14.26 -13.58
N VAL A 189 5.64 -15.16 -13.67
CA VAL A 189 5.57 -16.41 -12.86
C VAL A 189 6.90 -17.19 -12.96
N ASN A 190 7.46 -17.36 -14.16
CA ASN A 190 8.71 -18.09 -14.37
C ASN A 190 9.90 -17.47 -13.62
N ASN A 191 9.94 -16.15 -13.48
CA ASN A 191 11.01 -15.48 -12.74
C ASN A 191 10.81 -15.62 -11.23
N ARG A 192 9.56 -15.58 -10.76
CA ARG A 192 9.22 -15.78 -9.36
C ARG A 192 9.49 -17.22 -8.90
N LEU A 193 9.11 -18.22 -9.69
CA LEU A 193 9.39 -19.63 -9.41
C LEU A 193 10.90 -19.95 -9.38
N ALA A 194 11.72 -19.16 -10.09
CA ALA A 194 13.16 -19.31 -10.12
C ALA A 194 13.89 -18.58 -8.97
N ALA A 195 13.16 -17.93 -8.06
CA ALA A 195 13.73 -17.13 -6.98
C ALA A 195 13.15 -17.54 -5.62
N THR A 196 13.96 -17.41 -4.58
CA THR A 196 13.58 -17.73 -3.20
C THR A 196 13.98 -16.57 -2.29
N MET A 197 13.04 -16.13 -1.47
CA MET A 197 13.28 -15.19 -0.38
C MET A 197 13.80 -15.94 0.85
N GLY A 198 14.57 -15.23 1.66
CA GLY A 198 15.48 -15.79 2.65
C GLY A 198 16.47 -14.71 3.09
N PRO A 199 16.98 -13.87 2.16
CA PRO A 199 17.53 -12.55 2.44
C PRO A 199 16.62 -11.67 3.30
N ARG A 200 17.23 -10.68 3.97
CA ARG A 200 16.51 -9.56 4.58
C ARG A 200 15.80 -8.75 3.51
N ILE A 201 14.67 -8.18 3.88
CA ILE A 201 13.88 -7.28 3.07
C ILE A 201 13.79 -5.92 3.73
N ASN A 202 13.78 -4.87 2.92
CA ASN A 202 13.26 -3.56 3.30
C ASN A 202 12.32 -3.12 2.18
N ALA A 203 11.06 -2.93 2.51
CA ALA A 203 9.98 -2.75 1.57
C ALA A 203 9.16 -1.51 1.95
N ASP A 204 8.70 -0.80 0.93
CA ASP A 204 7.84 0.36 1.08
C ASP A 204 6.66 0.27 0.11
N PHE A 205 5.46 0.19 0.68
CA PHE A 205 4.20 0.32 -0.03
C PHE A 205 3.69 1.75 0.17
N ALA A 206 3.95 2.60 -0.80
CA ALA A 206 3.62 4.02 -0.78
C ALA A 206 2.96 4.40 -2.09
N ASN A 207 1.68 4.80 -2.03
CA ASN A 207 0.96 5.28 -3.20
C ASN A 207 0.19 6.57 -2.88
N GLY A 208 -0.22 7.29 -3.92
CA GLY A 208 -1.06 8.48 -3.83
C GLY A 208 -2.51 8.23 -4.24
N PHE A 209 -2.90 6.95 -4.44
CA PHE A 209 -4.26 6.61 -4.88
C PHE A 209 -5.25 6.85 -3.75
N LEU A 210 -4.86 6.61 -2.51
CA LEU A 210 -5.68 6.83 -1.34
C LEU A 210 -5.22 8.11 -0.62
N ASP A 211 -6.16 9.04 -0.43
CA ASP A 211 -5.96 10.23 0.40
C ASP A 211 -6.78 10.09 1.67
N PHE A 212 -6.08 9.98 2.80
CA PHE A 212 -6.71 9.83 4.10
C PHE A 212 -7.26 11.15 4.64
N SER A 213 -6.81 12.31 4.16
CA SER A 213 -7.33 13.61 4.60
C SER A 213 -8.77 13.84 4.10
N THR A 214 -9.05 13.43 2.88
CA THR A 214 -10.38 13.51 2.24
C THR A 214 -11.13 12.18 2.24
N LEU A 215 -10.48 11.11 2.69
CA LEU A 215 -10.95 9.73 2.59
C LEU A 215 -11.40 9.38 1.16
N SER A 216 -10.55 9.66 0.18
CA SER A 216 -10.86 9.44 -1.25
C SER A 216 -9.87 8.53 -1.96
N LEU A 217 -10.39 7.69 -2.85
CA LEU A 217 -9.62 6.84 -3.74
C LEU A 217 -9.63 7.41 -5.17
N VAL A 218 -8.48 7.85 -5.66
CA VAL A 218 -8.27 8.28 -7.04
C VAL A 218 -7.74 7.13 -7.88
N VAL A 219 -8.48 6.81 -8.93
CA VAL A 219 -8.07 5.88 -9.98
C VAL A 219 -7.30 6.68 -11.04
N PRO A 220 -5.97 6.55 -11.13
CA PRO A 220 -5.16 7.48 -11.91
C PRO A 220 -5.43 7.42 -13.41
N VAL A 221 -5.80 6.23 -13.87
CA VAL A 221 -5.94 5.90 -15.30
C VAL A 221 -7.19 6.55 -15.88
N VAL A 222 -8.31 6.52 -15.15
CA VAL A 222 -9.60 7.09 -15.59
C VAL A 222 -9.90 8.43 -14.93
N ASN A 223 -9.00 8.92 -14.08
CA ASN A 223 -9.12 10.17 -13.33
C ASN A 223 -10.44 10.28 -12.53
N VAL A 224 -10.95 9.13 -12.08
CA VAL A 224 -12.16 9.03 -11.24
C VAL A 224 -11.74 9.03 -9.78
N SER A 225 -12.39 9.86 -8.98
CA SER A 225 -12.21 9.92 -7.53
C SER A 225 -13.45 9.37 -6.83
N PHE A 226 -13.26 8.47 -5.87
CA PHE A 226 -14.33 7.88 -5.08
C PHE A 226 -14.21 8.36 -3.63
N ASN A 227 -15.27 8.97 -3.11
CA ASN A 227 -15.35 9.27 -1.68
C ASN A 227 -15.63 7.97 -0.91
N LEU A 228 -14.64 7.49 -0.14
CA LEU A 228 -14.73 6.25 0.62
C LEU A 228 -15.53 6.41 1.93
N ALA A 229 -15.81 7.63 2.40
CA ALA A 229 -16.62 7.86 3.59
C ALA A 229 -18.03 7.29 3.43
N LYS A 230 -18.63 7.46 2.24
CA LYS A 230 -19.96 6.92 1.89
C LYS A 230 -19.96 5.38 1.76
N LEU A 231 -18.77 4.77 1.65
CA LEU A 231 -18.59 3.32 1.51
C LEU A 231 -18.19 2.64 2.82
N TRP A 232 -17.76 3.43 3.80
CA TRP A 232 -17.27 2.91 5.06
C TRP A 232 -18.42 2.39 5.91
N ASP A 233 -18.28 1.15 6.35
CA ASP A 233 -19.28 0.44 7.15
C ASP A 233 -18.78 0.06 8.54
N GLY A 234 -17.71 0.72 8.99
CA GLY A 234 -17.04 0.41 10.25
C GLY A 234 -15.95 -0.64 10.14
N GLN A 235 -15.86 -1.40 9.03
CA GLN A 235 -14.82 -2.42 8.91
C GLN A 235 -13.43 -1.80 8.67
N PRO A 236 -12.36 -2.40 9.21
CA PRO A 236 -11.01 -1.95 8.94
C PRO A 236 -10.55 -2.36 7.54
N VAL A 237 -9.60 -1.62 6.98
CA VAL A 237 -8.85 -2.04 5.79
C VAL A 237 -7.59 -2.76 6.26
N ARG A 238 -7.49 -4.05 5.94
CA ARG A 238 -6.38 -4.88 6.41
C ARG A 238 -5.47 -5.29 5.27
N TYR A 239 -4.22 -4.85 5.35
CA TYR A 239 -3.13 -5.31 4.51
C TYR A 239 -2.43 -6.50 5.16
N ILE A 240 -2.20 -7.56 4.41
CA ILE A 240 -1.56 -8.78 4.91
C ILE A 240 -0.44 -9.18 3.97
N CYS A 241 0.69 -9.61 4.54
CA CYS A 241 1.70 -10.36 3.82
C CYS A 241 1.59 -11.83 4.24
N LYS A 242 1.38 -12.73 3.27
CA LYS A 242 1.21 -14.16 3.56
C LYS A 242 1.70 -15.05 2.40
N SER A 243 1.85 -16.35 2.67
CA SER A 243 1.88 -17.35 1.59
C SER A 243 0.45 -17.58 1.07
N ARG A 244 0.27 -17.50 -0.25
CA ARG A 244 -1.02 -17.80 -0.89
C ARG A 244 -1.44 -19.28 -0.81
N TYR A 245 -0.50 -20.20 -0.58
CA TYR A 245 -0.79 -21.64 -0.53
C TYR A 245 -0.94 -22.17 0.89
N THR A 246 -0.03 -21.82 1.80
CA THR A 246 -0.11 -22.29 3.20
C THR A 246 -0.98 -21.41 4.08
N ASN A 247 -1.37 -20.21 3.59
CA ASN A 247 -1.99 -19.14 4.38
C ASN A 247 -1.16 -18.69 5.59
N GLU A 248 0.12 -19.04 5.64
CA GLU A 248 1.02 -18.59 6.69
C GLU A 248 1.21 -17.08 6.59
N THR A 249 0.90 -16.38 7.67
CA THR A 249 1.00 -14.92 7.77
C THR A 249 2.41 -14.52 8.20
N TYR A 250 2.98 -13.54 7.50
CA TYR A 250 4.26 -12.95 7.84
C TYR A 250 4.09 -11.67 8.67
N PHE A 251 3.20 -10.78 8.24
CA PHE A 251 2.80 -9.58 8.98
C PHE A 251 1.45 -9.06 8.50
N ILE A 252 0.78 -8.30 9.36
CA ILE A 252 -0.49 -7.61 9.09
C ILE A 252 -0.33 -6.14 9.44
N VAL A 253 -0.89 -5.26 8.61
CA VAL A 253 -1.08 -3.83 8.91
C VAL A 253 -2.55 -3.49 8.69
N GLU A 254 -3.17 -2.90 9.69
CA GLU A 254 -4.59 -2.59 9.70
C GLU A 254 -4.83 -1.09 9.86
N PHE A 255 -5.67 -0.55 8.98
CA PHE A 255 -6.12 0.83 9.00
C PHE A 255 -7.56 0.82 9.49
N GLN A 256 -7.74 1.29 10.72
CA GLN A 256 -9.05 1.38 11.35
C GLN A 256 -9.48 2.84 11.43
N ILE A 257 -10.56 3.19 10.74
CA ILE A 257 -11.17 4.50 10.88
C ILE A 257 -11.86 4.55 12.25
N ALA A 258 -11.37 5.40 13.15
CA ALA A 258 -11.90 5.54 14.51
C ALA A 258 -13.06 6.54 14.58
N ALA A 259 -13.10 7.53 13.68
CA ALA A 259 -14.18 8.49 13.52
C ALA A 259 -14.14 9.10 12.11
N LEU A 260 -15.29 9.26 11.45
CA LEU A 260 -15.41 9.94 10.15
C LEU A 260 -15.33 11.46 10.27
N GLU A 261 -15.90 12.01 11.35
CA GLU A 261 -15.78 13.41 11.71
C GLU A 261 -14.99 13.47 13.01
N ALA A 262 -13.84 14.13 13.00
CA ALA A 262 -13.16 14.48 14.24
C ALA A 262 -13.96 15.64 14.86
N ASP A 263 -14.81 15.34 15.84
CA ASP A 263 -15.62 16.32 16.58
C ASP A 263 -14.83 17.62 16.84
N ASN A 264 -15.23 18.69 16.16
CA ASN A 264 -14.99 20.03 16.65
C ASN A 264 -16.23 20.36 17.50
N ASN A 265 -16.08 20.39 18.83
CA ASN A 265 -17.10 20.91 19.74
C ASN A 265 -17.24 22.44 19.61
N LEU A 266 -17.58 22.93 18.42
CA LEU A 266 -18.03 24.29 18.19
C LEU A 266 -19.18 24.22 17.20
N GLU A 267 -20.35 24.68 17.66
CA GLU A 267 -21.57 24.81 16.89
C GLU A 267 -21.27 25.56 15.58
N GLU A 268 -21.51 24.91 14.45
CA GLU A 268 -21.66 25.58 13.16
C GLU A 268 -22.99 25.12 12.55
N ASP A 269 -23.92 26.07 12.46
CA ASP A 269 -24.86 26.14 11.34
C ASP A 269 -24.06 25.90 10.05
N ASP A 270 -24.51 25.03 9.15
CA ASP A 270 -24.48 25.33 7.70
C ASP A 270 -25.03 24.21 6.81
N GLU A 271 -25.62 24.69 5.73
CA GLU A 271 -26.14 23.98 4.57
C GLU A 271 -25.04 23.16 3.86
N ASP A 272 -25.41 21.92 3.52
CA ASP A 272 -24.59 20.96 2.80
C ASP A 272 -24.27 21.48 1.37
N SER A 273 -22.97 21.72 1.07
CA SER A 273 -22.51 21.90 -0.31
C SER A 273 -21.47 20.82 -0.64
N ASP A 274 -21.95 19.67 -1.11
CA ASP A 274 -21.20 18.64 -1.81
C ASP A 274 -20.57 19.26 -3.08
N LYS A 275 -19.29 19.65 -3.04
CA LYS A 275 -18.51 19.98 -4.24
C LYS A 275 -17.62 18.80 -4.60
N GLU A 276 -17.93 18.13 -5.72
CA GLU A 276 -17.03 17.19 -6.36
C GLU A 276 -15.67 17.85 -6.64
N GLN A 277 -14.58 17.09 -6.47
CA GLN A 277 -13.23 17.53 -6.85
C GLN A 277 -13.22 17.92 -8.32
N THR A 278 -12.56 19.03 -8.65
CA THR A 278 -12.47 19.47 -10.03
C THR A 278 -11.63 18.47 -10.85
N PRO A 279 -11.86 18.36 -12.17
CA PRO A 279 -11.05 17.52 -13.05
C PRO A 279 -9.54 17.80 -12.95
N GLU A 280 -9.16 19.05 -12.66
CA GLU A 280 -7.78 19.48 -12.50
C GLU A 280 -7.13 18.95 -11.21
N GLU A 281 -7.86 18.97 -10.10
CA GLU A 281 -7.43 18.40 -8.82
C GLU A 281 -7.27 16.88 -8.93
N SER A 282 -8.25 16.19 -9.53
CA SER A 282 -8.18 14.75 -9.81
C SER A 282 -6.95 14.42 -10.68
N ALA A 283 -6.70 15.21 -11.74
CA ALA A 283 -5.55 15.01 -12.63
C ALA A 283 -4.21 15.27 -11.94
N ALA A 284 -4.12 16.27 -11.06
CA ALA A 284 -2.93 16.52 -10.25
C ALA A 284 -2.64 15.35 -9.30
N GLN A 285 -3.67 14.81 -8.65
CA GLN A 285 -3.57 13.66 -7.76
C GLN A 285 -3.22 12.37 -8.50
N SER A 286 -3.83 12.12 -9.66
CA SER A 286 -3.49 11.02 -10.56
C SER A 286 -2.01 11.07 -11.00
N ARG A 287 -1.53 12.24 -11.45
CA ARG A 287 -0.12 12.46 -11.82
C ARG A 287 0.83 12.25 -10.65
N ARG A 288 0.45 12.66 -9.44
CA ARG A 288 1.21 12.43 -8.21
C ARG A 288 1.31 10.93 -7.91
N ALA A 289 0.20 10.22 -7.99
CA ALA A 289 0.10 8.82 -7.63
C ALA A 289 0.77 7.86 -8.63
N THR A 290 0.89 8.25 -9.90
CA THR A 290 1.61 7.50 -10.94
C THR A 290 3.11 7.77 -10.96
N ARG A 291 3.58 8.88 -10.36
CA ARG A 291 4.98 9.33 -10.39
C ARG A 291 5.97 8.36 -9.72
N GLY A 292 5.55 7.71 -8.63
CA GLY A 292 6.31 6.68 -7.92
C GLY A 292 6.11 5.27 -8.47
N ASN A 293 5.22 5.09 -9.44
CA ASN A 293 4.92 3.82 -10.08
C ASN A 293 5.34 3.84 -11.55
N SER A 294 6.66 3.91 -11.81
CA SER A 294 7.19 4.07 -13.19
C SER A 294 6.96 2.86 -14.12
N ALA A 295 6.34 1.78 -13.62
CA ALA A 295 5.84 0.66 -14.41
C ALA A 295 4.34 0.77 -14.71
N ALA A 296 3.62 1.67 -14.04
CA ALA A 296 2.30 2.04 -14.47
C ALA A 296 2.42 2.72 -15.83
N LEU A 297 1.61 2.30 -16.81
CA LEU A 297 1.43 3.09 -18.02
C LEU A 297 1.05 4.51 -17.60
N ARG A 298 1.77 5.51 -18.13
CA ARG A 298 1.40 6.90 -17.87
C ARG A 298 0.00 7.11 -18.42
N PRO A 299 -0.80 8.01 -17.82
CA PRO A 299 -2.11 8.34 -18.38
C PRO A 299 -2.06 8.64 -19.89
N ASP A 300 -0.99 9.26 -20.35
CA ASP A 300 -0.75 9.62 -21.76
C ASP A 300 -0.41 8.43 -22.69
N ASP A 301 0.01 7.29 -22.13
CA ASP A 301 0.42 6.09 -22.87
C ASP A 301 -0.72 5.05 -22.98
N LEU A 302 -1.90 5.36 -22.43
CA LEU A 302 -3.06 4.47 -22.46
C LEU A 302 -3.85 4.61 -23.77
N PRO A 303 -4.48 3.53 -24.25
CA PRO A 303 -5.45 3.65 -25.33
C PRO A 303 -6.61 4.58 -24.93
N PRO A 304 -7.25 5.30 -25.86
CA PRO A 304 -8.46 6.07 -25.60
C PRO A 304 -9.52 5.25 -24.88
N VAL A 305 -10.29 5.85 -23.96
CA VAL A 305 -11.36 5.17 -23.18
C VAL A 305 -12.35 4.44 -24.10
N ASP A 306 -12.60 4.98 -25.30
CA ASP A 306 -13.49 4.40 -26.32
C ASP A 306 -12.96 3.09 -26.92
N ASP A 307 -11.64 2.85 -26.87
CA ASP A 307 -11.01 1.63 -27.38
C ASP A 307 -11.01 0.48 -26.34
N TRP A 308 -11.64 0.68 -25.18
CA TRP A 308 -11.54 -0.26 -24.05
C TRP A 308 -12.63 -1.35 -24.06
N GLY A 309 -13.44 -1.41 -25.12
CA GLY A 309 -14.48 -2.44 -25.29
C GLY A 309 -15.53 -2.41 -24.17
N VAL A 310 -16.04 -1.21 -23.88
CA VAL A 310 -17.11 -0.98 -22.92
C VAL A 310 -18.34 -0.53 -23.72
N ASP A 311 -19.20 -1.47 -24.06
CA ASP A 311 -20.62 -1.18 -24.32
C ASP A 311 -21.36 -1.09 -22.96
#